data_AF-A0A947USB6-F1
#
_entry.id   AF-A0A947USB6-F1
#
_cell.length_a   1.000
_cell.length_b   1.000
_cell.length_c   1.000
_cell.angle_alpha   90.00
_cell.angle_beta   90.00
_cell.angle_gamma   90.00
#
_symmetry.space_group_name_H-M   'P 1'
#
loop_
_entity.id
_entity.type
_entity.pdbx_description
1 polymer ?
#
loop_
_entity_poly.entity_id
_entity_poly.type
_entity_poly.pdbx_seq_one_letter_code
_entity_poly.pdbx_strand_id
1 'polypeptide(L)'
;HTHMCYSEFNDILPAIAAMDADVITIETSRSDMELLRGFGDFNYPNEIGPGVYDIHSPRVPSEAEMTRLLEKAAQVIPSSNLWVNPDCGLKTRGWPETEAALSNMVAAAKALRQKHEFVA
;
A
#
# COMPACT_ATOMS: atom_id res chain seq x y z
N HIS A 1 1.16 10.16 -10.63
CA HIS A 1 0.39 9.07 -9.97
C HIS A 1 -0.41 8.27 -11.00
N THR A 2 -0.34 6.94 -10.94
CA THR A 2 -1.19 6.02 -11.71
C THR A 2 -1.73 4.92 -10.79
N HIS A 3 -2.97 4.47 -11.01
CA HIS A 3 -3.59 3.39 -10.23
C HIS A 3 -3.86 2.18 -11.13
N MET A 4 -3.56 0.97 -10.64
CA MET A 4 -3.80 -0.28 -11.34
C MET A 4 -4.62 -1.23 -10.47
N CYS A 5 -5.84 -1.56 -10.91
CA CYS A 5 -6.78 -2.47 -10.23
C CYS A 5 -6.43 -3.97 -10.41
N TYR A 6 -5.14 -4.29 -10.35
CA TYR A 6 -4.64 -5.66 -10.54
C TYR A 6 -3.70 -6.03 -9.39
N SER A 7 -3.47 -7.33 -9.22
CA SER A 7 -2.58 -7.88 -8.21
C SER A 7 -1.34 -8.53 -8.84
N GLU A 8 -1.46 -9.22 -9.97
CA GLU A 8 -0.32 -9.96 -10.56
C GLU A 8 0.43 -9.11 -11.59
N PHE A 9 1.66 -8.69 -11.26
CA PHE A 9 2.44 -7.77 -12.09
C PHE A 9 3.78 -8.32 -12.58
N ASN A 10 4.23 -9.47 -12.08
CA ASN A 10 5.61 -9.97 -12.27
C ASN A 10 6.04 -9.99 -13.75
N ASP A 11 5.16 -10.44 -14.64
CA ASP A 11 5.46 -10.54 -16.08
C ASP A 11 5.45 -9.19 -16.82
N ILE A 12 4.87 -8.15 -16.21
CA ILE A 12 4.69 -6.82 -16.82
C ILE A 12 5.43 -5.70 -16.09
N LEU A 13 6.23 -6.01 -15.06
CA LEU A 13 7.03 -5.02 -14.33
C LEU A 13 7.89 -4.13 -15.25
N PRO A 14 8.57 -4.64 -16.31
CA PRO A 14 9.30 -3.78 -17.23
C PRO A 14 8.41 -2.78 -17.97
N ALA A 15 7.18 -3.17 -18.32
CA ALA A 15 6.23 -2.28 -18.98
C ALA A 15 5.70 -1.22 -18.00
N ILE A 16 5.46 -1.59 -16.74
CA ILE A 16 5.06 -0.65 -15.68
C ILE A 16 6.17 0.36 -15.41
N ALA A 17 7.43 -0.09 -15.37
CA ALA A 17 8.58 0.81 -15.22
C ALA A 17 8.72 1.75 -16.43
N ALA A 18 8.48 1.25 -17.65
CA ALA A 18 8.52 2.05 -18.87
C ALA A 18 7.40 3.09 -18.97
N MET A 19 6.34 2.99 -18.15
CA MET A 19 5.34 4.05 -18.03
C MET A 19 5.89 5.30 -17.33
N ASP A 20 7.01 5.18 -16.60
CA ASP A 20 7.71 6.28 -15.93
C ASP A 20 6.80 7.13 -15.03
N ALA A 21 5.89 6.47 -14.31
CA ALA A 21 5.04 7.13 -13.34
C ALA A 21 5.84 7.41 -12.06
N ASP A 22 5.72 8.63 -11.51
CA ASP A 22 6.41 8.99 -10.25
C ASP A 22 5.97 8.11 -9.08
N VAL A 23 4.67 7.82 -9.02
CA VAL A 23 4.02 7.01 -7.98
C VAL A 23 3.01 6.07 -8.63
N ILE A 24 3.07 4.78 -8.29
CA ILE A 24 2.05 3.80 -8.65
C ILE A 24 1.25 3.39 -7.40
N THR A 25 -0.07 3.20 -7.52
CA THR A 25 -0.89 2.59 -6.46
C THR A 25 -1.52 1.31 -6.97
N ILE A 26 -1.41 0.23 -6.19
CA ILE A 26 -1.80 -1.12 -6.58
C ILE A 26 -2.65 -1.79 -5.51
N GLU A 27 -3.51 -2.72 -5.92
CA GLU A 27 -4.36 -3.50 -5.01
C GLU A 27 -3.54 -4.64 -4.38
N THR A 28 -3.37 -4.61 -3.06
CA THR A 28 -2.50 -5.58 -2.36
C THR A 28 -3.05 -6.08 -1.02
N SER A 29 -4.13 -5.49 -0.50
CA SER A 29 -4.57 -5.81 0.86
C SER A 29 -4.99 -7.29 1.03
N ARG A 30 -5.48 -7.92 -0.06
CA ARG A 30 -5.93 -9.31 -0.09
C ARG A 30 -4.82 -10.34 -0.33
N SER A 31 -3.68 -9.93 -0.88
CA SER A 31 -2.56 -10.82 -1.21
C SER A 31 -1.46 -10.84 -0.14
N ASP A 32 -1.73 -10.25 1.04
CA ASP A 32 -0.82 -10.21 2.20
C ASP A 32 0.61 -9.71 1.87
N MET A 33 0.71 -8.81 0.89
CA MET A 33 1.93 -8.19 0.37
C MET A 33 2.92 -9.12 -0.35
N GLU A 34 2.53 -10.35 -0.70
CA GLU A 34 3.40 -11.28 -1.44
C GLU A 34 3.85 -10.72 -2.79
N LEU A 35 3.00 -9.93 -3.43
CA LEU A 35 3.26 -9.27 -4.72
C LEU A 35 4.38 -8.24 -4.65
N LEU A 36 4.61 -7.63 -3.49
CA LEU A 36 5.65 -6.61 -3.33
C LEU A 36 7.06 -7.19 -3.42
N ARG A 37 7.22 -8.51 -3.22
CA ARG A 37 8.51 -9.18 -3.43
C ARG A 37 9.00 -9.00 -4.86
N GLY A 38 8.11 -9.13 -5.85
CA GLY A 38 8.46 -8.93 -7.27
C GLY A 38 8.99 -7.52 -7.55
N PHE A 39 8.41 -6.49 -6.91
CA PHE A 39 8.90 -5.11 -7.03
C PHE A 39 10.26 -4.91 -6.36
N GLY A 40 10.49 -5.56 -5.21
CA GLY A 40 11.80 -5.57 -4.56
C GLY A 40 12.88 -6.27 -5.39
N ASP A 41 12.58 -7.47 -5.90
CA ASP A 41 13.48 -8.26 -6.74
C ASP A 41 13.81 -7.56 -8.07
N PHE A 42 12.83 -6.88 -8.66
CA PHE A 42 13.00 -6.06 -9.85
C PHE A 42 13.74 -4.73 -9.57
N ASN A 43 13.88 -4.36 -8.30
CA ASN A 43 14.40 -3.06 -7.86
C ASN A 43 13.67 -1.89 -8.55
N TYR A 44 12.34 -1.86 -8.41
CA TYR A 44 11.51 -0.84 -9.02
C TYR A 44 11.97 0.57 -8.60
N PRO A 45 12.24 1.48 -9.56
CA PRO A 45 12.98 2.71 -9.27
C PRO A 45 12.14 3.81 -8.60
N ASN A 46 10.82 3.76 -8.77
CA ASN A 46 9.90 4.84 -8.39
C ASN A 46 9.08 4.47 -7.14
N GLU A 47 8.19 5.36 -6.72
CA GLU A 47 7.43 5.23 -5.47
C GLU A 47 6.19 4.34 -5.65
N ILE A 48 5.82 3.62 -4.58
CA ILE A 48 4.75 2.62 -4.60
C ILE A 48 3.80 2.82 -3.40
N GLY A 49 2.51 2.79 -3.69
CA GLY A 49 1.42 2.78 -2.72
C GLY A 49 0.68 1.44 -2.71
N PRO A 50 1.14 0.45 -1.93
CA PRO A 50 0.41 -0.80 -1.75
C PRO A 50 -0.87 -0.53 -0.95
N GLY A 51 -2.02 -0.94 -1.49
CA GLY A 51 -3.28 -0.84 -0.77
C GLY A 51 -3.28 -1.64 0.55
N VAL A 52 -3.63 -0.97 1.65
CA VAL A 52 -3.68 -1.56 3.01
C VAL A 52 -5.10 -1.69 3.56
N TYR A 53 -6.09 -1.29 2.77
CA TYR A 53 -7.51 -1.34 3.12
C TYR A 53 -8.31 -1.93 1.95
N ASP A 54 -8.85 -3.13 2.17
CA ASP A 54 -9.79 -3.80 1.26
C ASP A 54 -11.13 -3.05 1.21
N ILE A 55 -11.28 -2.18 0.23
CA ILE A 55 -12.49 -1.39 0.03
C ILE A 55 -13.68 -2.22 -0.46
N HIS A 56 -13.49 -3.50 -0.81
CA HIS A 56 -14.57 -4.40 -1.22
C HIS A 56 -15.17 -5.17 -0.04
N SER A 57 -14.64 -4.98 1.16
CA SER A 57 -15.19 -5.50 2.41
C SER A 57 -15.81 -4.37 3.24
N PRO A 58 -16.97 -4.58 3.89
CA PRO A 58 -17.53 -3.62 4.84
C PRO A 58 -16.78 -3.61 6.19
N ARG A 59 -15.83 -4.54 6.38
CA ARG A 59 -15.06 -4.64 7.62
C ARG A 59 -14.12 -3.44 7.75
N VAL A 60 -14.11 -2.81 8.92
CA VAL A 60 -13.10 -1.82 9.28
C VAL A 60 -11.82 -2.54 9.72
N PRO A 61 -10.73 -2.52 8.93
CA PRO A 61 -9.42 -3.01 9.38
C PRO A 61 -8.90 -2.19 10.57
N SER A 62 -8.25 -2.86 11.51
CA SER A 62 -7.60 -2.24 12.66
C SER A 62 -6.28 -1.57 12.29
N GLU A 63 -5.85 -0.62 13.13
CA GLU A 63 -4.52 0.00 13.02
C GLU A 63 -3.39 -1.04 13.03
N ALA A 64 -3.46 -2.04 13.90
CA ALA A 64 -2.45 -3.09 14.03
C ALA A 64 -2.34 -3.94 12.76
N GLU A 65 -3.47 -4.28 12.12
CA GLU A 65 -3.48 -5.02 10.86
C GLU A 65 -2.82 -4.21 9.73
N MET A 66 -3.15 -2.93 9.60
CA MET A 66 -2.53 -2.07 8.59
C MET A 66 -1.03 -1.84 8.87
N THR A 67 -0.65 -1.66 10.13
CA THR A 67 0.76 -1.50 10.52
C THR A 67 1.56 -2.74 10.12
N ARG A 68 1.04 -3.94 10.38
CA ARG A 68 1.68 -5.20 9.96
C ARG A 68 1.88 -5.27 8.44
N LEU A 69 0.88 -4.85 7.66
CA LEU A 69 0.99 -4.82 6.19
C LEU A 69 2.05 -3.82 5.71
N LEU A 70 2.11 -2.63 6.30
CA LEU A 70 3.11 -1.63 5.98
C LEU A 70 4.52 -2.05 6.40
N GLU A 71 4.69 -2.72 7.54
CA GLU A 71 5.97 -3.27 7.97
C GLU A 71 6.49 -4.34 7.01
N LYS A 72 5.60 -5.17 6.45
CA LYS A 72 5.98 -6.12 5.40
C LYS A 72 6.40 -5.40 4.12
N ALA A 73 5.66 -4.38 3.70
CA ALA A 73 6.02 -3.59 2.52
C ALA A 73 7.41 -2.94 2.69
N ALA A 74 7.71 -2.42 3.88
CA ALA A 74 9.00 -1.80 4.21
C ALA A 74 10.19 -2.77 4.25
N GLN A 75 9.96 -4.09 4.24
CA GLN A 75 11.04 -5.08 4.14
C GLN A 75 11.57 -5.22 2.71
N VAL A 76 10.77 -4.85 1.71
CA VAL A 76 11.09 -5.07 0.29
C VAL A 76 11.16 -3.77 -0.50
N ILE A 77 10.48 -2.71 -0.06
CA ILE A 77 10.54 -1.37 -0.65
C ILE A 77 11.14 -0.39 0.38
N PRO A 78 12.06 0.52 -0.02
CA PRO A 78 12.55 1.56 0.86
C PRO A 78 11.40 2.41 1.43
N SER A 79 11.45 2.71 2.73
CA SER A 79 10.39 3.48 3.40
C SER A 79 10.18 4.87 2.81
N SER A 80 11.20 5.48 2.21
CA SER A 80 11.10 6.76 1.48
C SER A 80 10.22 6.66 0.23
N ASN A 81 10.06 5.47 -0.32
CA ASN A 81 9.34 5.21 -1.56
C ASN A 81 7.94 4.63 -1.30
N LEU A 82 7.53 4.50 -0.04
CA LEU A 82 6.25 3.90 0.34
C LEU A 82 5.17 4.95 0.61
N TRP A 83 4.05 4.79 -0.08
CA TRP A 83 2.80 5.51 0.16
C TRP A 83 1.80 4.64 0.92
N VAL A 84 0.90 5.30 1.65
CA VAL A 84 -0.18 4.63 2.39
C VAL A 84 -1.52 5.04 1.80
N ASN A 85 -2.23 4.09 1.22
CA ASN A 85 -3.52 4.31 0.57
C ASN A 85 -4.46 3.08 0.69
N PRO A 86 -5.78 3.25 0.45
CA PRO A 86 -6.68 2.14 0.26
C PRO A 86 -6.38 1.38 -1.05
N ASP A 87 -6.95 0.19 -1.22
CA ASP A 87 -6.83 -0.58 -2.46
C ASP A 87 -7.37 0.18 -3.68
N CYS A 88 -8.53 0.83 -3.55
CA CYS A 88 -9.17 1.57 -4.64
C CYS A 88 -10.05 2.72 -4.12
N GLY A 89 -10.88 3.29 -4.99
CA GLY A 89 -11.84 4.34 -4.65
C GLY A 89 -12.93 3.89 -3.68
N LEU A 90 -13.37 4.81 -2.83
CA LEU A 90 -14.29 4.54 -1.71
C LEU A 90 -15.78 4.71 -2.07
N LYS A 91 -16.11 4.90 -3.35
CA LYS A 91 -17.48 5.23 -3.81
C LYS A 91 -18.56 4.26 -3.34
N THR A 92 -18.20 2.99 -3.13
CA THR A 92 -19.13 1.92 -2.76
C THR A 92 -19.28 1.74 -1.25
N ARG A 93 -18.54 2.51 -0.42
CA ARG A 93 -18.52 2.41 1.04
C ARG A 93 -19.42 3.44 1.72
N GLY A 94 -19.91 3.08 2.90
CA GLY A 94 -20.61 3.98 3.81
C GLY A 94 -19.65 4.90 4.56
N TRP A 95 -20.15 6.06 5.00
CA TRP A 95 -19.36 7.04 5.74
C TRP A 95 -18.80 6.50 7.06
N PRO A 96 -19.59 5.82 7.94
CA PRO A 96 -19.08 5.36 9.23
C PRO A 96 -17.90 4.38 9.08
N GLU A 97 -17.98 3.43 8.14
CA GLU A 97 -16.88 2.49 7.92
C GLU A 97 -15.65 3.17 7.28
N THR A 98 -15.88 4.16 6.40
CA THR A 98 -14.82 4.88 5.70
C THR A 98 -14.02 5.76 6.65
N GLU A 99 -14.69 6.55 7.49
CA GLU A 99 -14.03 7.42 8.45
C GLU A 99 -13.21 6.62 9.47
N ALA A 100 -13.77 5.51 9.96
CA ALA A 100 -13.07 4.63 10.90
C ALA A 100 -11.85 3.97 10.25
N ALA A 101 -11.98 3.41 9.05
CA ALA A 101 -10.87 2.77 8.34
C ALA A 101 -9.75 3.77 7.99
N LEU A 102 -10.10 4.96 7.49
CA LEU A 102 -9.11 5.98 7.17
C LEU A 102 -8.43 6.55 8.42
N SER A 103 -9.15 6.69 9.54
CA SER A 103 -8.56 7.09 10.82
C SER A 103 -7.50 6.08 11.29
N ASN A 104 -7.81 4.79 11.22
CA ASN A 104 -6.87 3.72 11.55
C ASN A 104 -5.65 3.72 10.60
N MET A 105 -5.87 3.98 9.30
CA MET A 105 -4.80 4.05 8.31
C MET A 105 -3.83 5.20 8.58
N VAL A 106 -4.35 6.37 8.93
CA VAL A 106 -3.53 7.52 9.32
C VAL A 106 -2.78 7.25 10.62
N ALA A 107 -3.40 6.57 11.59
CA ALA A 107 -2.75 6.18 12.84
C ALA A 107 -1.57 5.22 12.59
N ALA A 108 -1.78 4.17 11.79
CA ALA A 108 -0.73 3.22 11.39
C ALA A 108 0.46 3.92 10.71
N ALA A 109 0.19 4.85 9.79
CA ALA A 109 1.23 5.63 9.13
C ALA A 109 2.01 6.51 10.11
N LYS A 110 1.33 7.14 11.08
CA LYS A 110 1.99 7.95 12.13
C LYS A 110 2.87 7.08 13.05
N ALA A 111 2.37 5.92 13.47
CA ALA A 111 3.11 4.98 14.31
C ALA A 111 4.41 4.53 13.64
N LEU A 112 4.35 4.19 12.34
CA LEU A 112 5.53 3.83 11.57
C LEU A 112 6.51 4.99 11.41
N ARG A 113 6.05 6.20 11.09
CA ARG A 113 6.93 7.38 11.00
C ARG A 113 7.70 7.62 12.29
N GLN A 114 7.01 7.55 13.43
CA GLN A 114 7.66 7.66 14.74
C GLN A 114 8.70 6.55 14.94
N LYS A 115 8.36 5.30 14.63
CA LYS A 115 9.31 4.17 14.74
C LYS A 115 10.56 4.37 13.89
N HIS A 116 10.42 4.91 12.68
CA HIS A 116 11.55 5.17 11.78
C HIS A 116 12.37 6.42 12.17
N GLU A 117 11.74 7.45 12.75
CA GLU A 117 12.47 8.62 13.29
C GLU A 117 13.39 8.25 14.47
N PHE A 118 13.05 7.22 15.25
CA PHE A 118 13.89 6.74 16.36
C PHE A 118 15.03 5.80 15.94
N VAL A 119 15.09 5.40 14.67
CA VAL A 119 16.08 4.43 14.15
C VAL A 119 17.08 5.10 13.18
N ALA A 120 16.84 6.35 12.79
CA ALA A 120 17.75 7.19 11.99
C ALA A 120 18.72 7.99 12.87
#